data_AF-A0A6P0XVV3-F1
#
_entry.id   AF-A0A6P0XVV3-F1
#
_cell.length_a   1.000
_cell.length_b   1.000
_cell.length_c   1.000
_cell.angle_alpha   90.00
_cell.angle_beta   90.00
_cell.angle_gamma   90.00
#
_symmetry.space_group_name_H-M   'P 1'
#
loop_
_entity.id
_entity.type
_entity.pdbx_description
1 polymer ?
#
loop_
_entity_poly.entity_id
_entity_poly.type
_entity_poly.pdbx_seq_one_letter_code
_entity_poly.pdbx_strand_id
1 'polypeptide(L)'
;GGLTFEEAKQWLEISENINLIEFIEQPLPVDKFEEMLELSYQHLTPIALDESVANFSKMQQYYQQGWRGIFSIKPAIFGSPSQLRNFCQNHTIDVVFSSVFETKVGRKSALQLATELQPNILKNRAFGFGITHWFDEQEEIWQ
;
A
#
# COMPACT_ATOMS: atom_id res chain seq x y z
N GLY A 1 -1.76 0.51 12.03
CA GLY A 1 -1.72 -0.63 12.98
C GLY A 1 -2.11 -0.24 14.39
N GLY A 2 -3.36 0.17 14.60
CA GLY A 2 -3.84 0.67 15.90
C GLY A 2 -4.80 -0.27 16.62
N LEU A 3 -5.14 -1.41 16.03
CA LEU A 3 -6.13 -2.34 16.57
C LEU A 3 -5.44 -3.54 17.22
N THR A 4 -6.14 -4.14 18.17
CA THR A 4 -5.89 -5.52 18.61
C THR A 4 -6.40 -6.52 17.57
N PHE A 5 -6.02 -7.79 17.71
CA PHE A 5 -6.50 -8.88 16.84
C PHE A 5 -8.04 -8.95 16.80
N GLU A 6 -8.68 -8.94 17.97
CA GLU A 6 -10.14 -9.05 18.07
C GLU A 6 -10.86 -7.83 17.48
N GLU A 7 -10.34 -6.62 17.69
CA GLU A 7 -10.90 -5.41 17.07
C GLU A 7 -10.74 -5.44 15.54
N ALA A 8 -9.58 -5.86 15.04
CA ALA A 8 -9.35 -6.00 13.60
C ALA A 8 -10.32 -7.00 12.97
N LYS A 9 -10.52 -8.16 13.61
CA LYS A 9 -11.49 -9.17 13.20
C LYS A 9 -12.91 -8.60 13.13
N GLN A 10 -13.36 -7.91 14.17
CA GLN A 10 -14.69 -7.29 14.19
C GLN A 10 -14.87 -6.26 13.06
N TRP A 11 -13.86 -5.44 12.80
CA TRP A 11 -13.91 -4.47 11.70
C TRP A 11 -13.92 -5.13 10.32
N LEU A 12 -13.22 -6.25 10.14
CA LEU A 12 -13.25 -7.03 8.90
C LEU A 12 -14.65 -7.63 8.67
N GLU A 13 -15.25 -8.24 9.69
CA GLU A 13 -16.62 -8.78 9.63
C GLU A 13 -17.65 -7.69 9.31
N ILE A 14 -17.55 -6.51 9.92
CA ILE A 14 -18.42 -5.37 9.60
C ILE A 14 -18.24 -4.93 8.15
N SER A 15 -16.99 -4.83 7.69
CA SER A 15 -16.67 -4.36 6.33
C SER A 15 -17.20 -5.29 5.24
N GLU A 16 -17.14 -6.60 5.47
CA GLU A 16 -17.69 -7.62 4.56
C GLU A 16 -19.20 -7.46 4.36
N ASN A 17 -19.92 -7.19 5.45
CA ASN A 17 -21.38 -7.03 5.42
C ASN A 17 -21.80 -5.74 4.69
N ILE A 18 -20.98 -4.69 4.71
CA ILE A 18 -21.25 -3.41 4.05
C ILE A 18 -21.01 -3.51 2.53
N ASN A 19 -20.06 -4.32 2.09
CA ASN A 19 -19.70 -4.53 0.67
C ASN A 19 -19.41 -3.23 -0.12
N LEU A 20 -18.97 -2.17 0.57
CA LEU A 20 -18.49 -0.90 -0.01
C LEU A 20 -17.01 -0.64 0.30
N ILE A 21 -16.46 -1.34 1.29
CA ILE A 21 -15.10 -1.14 1.78
C ILE A 21 -14.13 -1.86 0.84
N GLU A 22 -13.19 -1.12 0.25
CA GLU A 22 -12.24 -1.71 -0.70
C GLU A 22 -11.18 -2.58 -0.02
N PHE A 23 -10.69 -2.14 1.14
CA PHE A 23 -9.75 -2.85 2.01
C PHE A 23 -9.61 -2.14 3.36
N ILE A 24 -9.02 -2.82 4.35
CA ILE A 24 -8.53 -2.21 5.59
C ILE A 24 -7.01 -2.11 5.54
N GLU A 25 -6.46 -0.92 5.76
CA GLU A 25 -5.01 -0.67 5.73
C GLU A 25 -4.39 -0.86 7.11
N GLN A 26 -3.39 -1.75 7.18
CA GLN A 26 -2.57 -2.05 8.35
C GLN A 26 -3.38 -2.07 9.66
N PRO A 27 -4.33 -3.00 9.88
CA PRO A 27 -5.11 -3.04 11.11
C PRO A 27 -4.23 -3.27 12.34
N LEU A 28 -3.24 -4.17 12.25
CA LEU A 28 -2.36 -4.54 13.35
C LEU A 28 -0.96 -3.88 13.27
N PRO A 29 -0.22 -3.78 14.39
CA PRO A 29 1.17 -3.33 14.41
C PRO A 29 2.11 -4.15 13.52
N VAL A 30 3.28 -3.58 13.17
CA VAL A 30 4.20 -4.16 12.17
C VAL A 30 4.85 -5.48 12.58
N ASP A 31 4.92 -5.76 13.88
CA ASP A 31 5.43 -6.99 14.48
C ASP A 31 4.41 -8.13 14.48
N LYS A 32 3.17 -7.87 14.05
CA LYS A 32 2.05 -8.83 14.01
C LYS A 32 1.76 -9.38 12.62
N PHE A 33 2.79 -9.64 11.81
CA PHE A 33 2.60 -10.13 10.45
C PHE A 33 1.88 -11.49 10.39
N GLU A 34 2.18 -12.43 11.28
CA GLU A 34 1.52 -13.75 11.29
C GLU A 34 0.01 -13.62 11.55
N GLU A 35 -0.37 -12.77 12.50
CA GLU A 35 -1.77 -12.44 12.80
C GLU A 35 -2.45 -11.72 11.62
N MET A 36 -1.76 -10.78 10.96
CA MET A 36 -2.27 -10.14 9.74
C MET A 36 -2.50 -11.17 8.62
N LEU A 37 -1.57 -12.10 8.45
CA LEU A 37 -1.66 -13.17 7.45
C LEU A 37 -2.83 -14.11 7.76
N GLU A 38 -3.01 -14.48 9.03
CA GLU A 38 -4.17 -15.26 9.49
C GLU A 38 -5.49 -14.55 9.15
N LEU A 39 -5.64 -13.29 9.52
CA LEU A 39 -6.85 -12.51 9.23
C LEU A 39 -7.11 -12.42 7.71
N SER A 40 -6.05 -12.30 6.90
CA SER A 40 -6.19 -12.23 5.43
C SER A 40 -6.73 -13.53 4.81
N TYR A 41 -6.60 -14.67 5.48
CA TYR A 41 -7.18 -15.95 5.03
C TYR A 41 -8.58 -16.20 5.58
N GLN A 42 -8.93 -15.58 6.70
CA GLN A 42 -10.22 -15.78 7.38
C GLN A 42 -11.31 -14.83 6.87
N HIS A 43 -10.94 -13.75 6.18
CA HIS A 43 -11.83 -12.67 5.79
C HIS A 43 -11.75 -12.34 4.30
N LEU A 44 -12.90 -11.98 3.72
CA LEU A 44 -13.07 -11.54 2.33
C LEU A 44 -12.66 -10.09 2.13
N THR A 45 -12.86 -9.22 3.14
CA THR A 45 -12.40 -7.83 3.05
C THR A 45 -10.87 -7.83 2.97
N PRO A 46 -10.26 -7.32 1.89
CA PRO A 46 -8.81 -7.37 1.75
C PRO A 46 -8.11 -6.52 2.81
N ILE A 47 -6.90 -6.93 3.17
CA ILE A 47 -6.00 -6.16 4.01
C ILE A 47 -4.87 -5.60 3.14
N ALA A 48 -4.49 -4.33 3.38
CA ALA A 48 -3.29 -3.74 2.82
C ALA A 48 -2.18 -3.64 3.87
N LEU A 49 -0.96 -4.07 3.53
CA LEU A 49 0.23 -3.77 4.32
C LEU A 49 0.73 -2.38 3.98
N ASP A 50 0.99 -1.54 4.97
CA ASP A 50 1.62 -0.24 4.78
C ASP A 50 2.90 -0.13 5.61
N GLU A 51 2.79 0.17 6.91
CA GLU A 51 3.95 0.31 7.79
C GLU A 51 4.79 -0.98 7.84
N SER A 52 4.17 -2.16 7.64
CA SER A 52 4.88 -3.44 7.54
C SER A 52 5.80 -3.53 6.31
N VAL A 53 5.51 -2.83 5.22
CA VAL A 53 6.21 -2.94 3.93
C VAL A 53 6.93 -1.65 3.52
N ALA A 54 7.60 -1.01 4.47
CA ALA A 54 8.36 0.22 4.24
C ALA A 54 9.48 0.12 3.18
N ASN A 55 9.91 -1.08 2.78
CA ASN A 55 10.93 -1.28 1.75
C ASN A 55 10.75 -2.59 0.97
N PHE A 56 11.45 -2.68 -0.18
CA PHE A 56 11.42 -3.82 -1.09
C PHE A 56 11.75 -5.16 -0.42
N SER A 57 12.74 -5.20 0.48
CA SER A 57 13.16 -6.45 1.15
C SER A 57 12.02 -7.02 1.99
N LYS A 58 11.30 -6.17 2.75
CA LYS A 58 10.14 -6.59 3.53
C LYS A 58 8.97 -7.05 2.66
N MET A 59 8.66 -6.32 1.59
CA MET A 59 7.63 -6.75 0.64
C MET A 59 7.96 -8.13 0.05
N GLN A 60 9.19 -8.33 -0.42
CA GLN A 60 9.62 -9.61 -0.98
C GLN A 60 9.55 -10.74 0.06
N GLN A 61 9.98 -10.48 1.30
CA GLN A 61 9.89 -11.42 2.41
C GLN A 61 8.44 -11.84 2.66
N TYR A 62 7.50 -10.89 2.79
CA TYR A 62 6.10 -11.22 3.08
C TYR A 62 5.39 -11.89 1.90
N TYR A 63 5.75 -11.53 0.66
CA TYR A 63 5.29 -12.26 -0.51
C TYR A 63 5.74 -13.73 -0.48
N GLN A 64 7.00 -14.00 -0.11
CA GLN A 64 7.52 -15.37 0.03
C GLN A 64 6.86 -16.13 1.18
N GLN A 65 6.48 -15.44 2.25
CA GLN A 65 5.74 -16.00 3.40
C GLN A 65 4.25 -16.23 3.11
N GLY A 66 3.78 -15.94 1.89
CA GLY A 66 2.42 -16.27 1.46
C GLY A 66 1.45 -15.10 1.47
N TRP A 67 1.89 -13.86 1.75
CA TRP A 67 1.00 -12.70 1.66
C TRP A 67 0.46 -12.52 0.24
N ARG A 68 -0.85 -12.52 0.08
CA ARG A 68 -1.55 -12.27 -1.18
C ARG A 68 -2.56 -11.11 -1.11
N GLY A 69 -2.60 -10.42 0.03
CA GLY A 69 -3.31 -9.14 0.16
C GLY A 69 -2.60 -8.02 -0.59
N ILE A 70 -2.96 -6.78 -0.25
CA ILE A 70 -2.49 -5.59 -0.96
C ILE A 70 -1.17 -5.10 -0.35
N PHE A 71 -0.26 -4.58 -1.18
CA PHE A 71 0.92 -3.84 -0.76
C PHE A 71 0.73 -2.34 -0.99
N SER A 72 0.75 -1.53 0.08
CA SER A 72 0.83 -0.07 0.01
C SER A 72 2.29 0.32 -0.21
N ILE A 73 2.65 0.59 -1.46
CA ILE A 73 4.01 0.93 -1.85
C ILE A 73 4.19 2.44 -1.85
N LYS A 74 5.23 2.90 -1.16
CA LYS A 74 5.63 4.31 -1.06
C LYS A 74 6.91 4.56 -1.87
N PRO A 75 6.84 4.87 -3.17
CA PRO A 75 8.00 4.84 -4.07
C PRO A 75 9.21 5.63 -3.59
N ALA A 76 8.98 6.78 -2.94
CA ALA A 76 10.05 7.67 -2.48
C ALA A 76 10.92 7.08 -1.36
N ILE A 77 10.43 6.08 -0.61
CA ILE A 77 11.17 5.41 0.47
C ILE A 77 11.31 3.90 0.28
N PHE A 78 10.75 3.34 -0.79
CA PHE A 78 10.67 1.89 -0.98
C PHE A 78 12.03 1.22 -1.29
N GLY A 79 13.02 2.01 -1.69
CA GLY A 79 14.33 1.53 -2.13
C GLY A 79 14.48 1.62 -3.65
N SER A 80 15.00 0.57 -4.28
CA SER A 80 15.36 0.59 -5.71
C SER A 80 14.13 0.45 -6.63
N PRO A 81 13.82 1.46 -7.48
CA PRO A 81 12.76 1.35 -8.47
C PRO A 81 12.98 0.21 -9.47
N SER A 82 14.24 -0.10 -9.80
CA SER A 82 14.59 -1.19 -10.72
C SER A 82 14.27 -2.57 -10.13
N GLN A 83 14.48 -2.76 -8.83
CA GLN A 83 14.09 -4.00 -8.16
C GLN A 83 12.58 -4.18 -8.14
N LEU A 84 11.84 -3.11 -7.86
CA LEU A 84 10.38 -3.13 -7.90
C LEU A 84 9.85 -3.44 -9.30
N ARG A 85 10.37 -2.80 -10.35
CA ARG A 85 10.02 -3.11 -11.75
C ARG A 85 10.22 -4.58 -12.07
N ASN A 86 11.42 -5.10 -11.79
CA ASN A 86 11.73 -6.51 -12.03
C ASN A 86 10.78 -7.42 -11.25
N PHE A 87 10.41 -7.06 -10.02
CA PHE A 87 9.49 -7.86 -9.23
C PHE A 87 8.09 -7.91 -9.84
N CYS A 88 7.51 -6.76 -10.21
CA CYS A 88 6.19 -6.69 -10.84
C CYS A 88 6.14 -7.35 -12.24
N GLN A 89 7.27 -7.39 -12.96
CA GLN A 89 7.35 -8.11 -14.24
C GLN A 89 7.27 -9.64 -14.08
N ASN A 90 7.77 -10.16 -12.95
CA ASN A 90 7.87 -11.59 -12.70
C ASN A 90 6.77 -12.12 -11.77
N HIS A 91 6.04 -11.24 -11.09
CA HIS A 91 5.01 -11.60 -10.13
C HIS A 91 3.82 -10.66 -10.25
N THR A 92 2.62 -11.22 -10.35
CA THR A 92 1.38 -10.45 -10.25
C THR A 92 1.05 -10.23 -8.78
N ILE A 93 1.11 -8.96 -8.35
CA ILE A 93 0.77 -8.54 -6.98
C ILE A 93 -0.29 -7.45 -7.01
N ASP A 94 -1.06 -7.35 -5.92
CA ASP A 94 -1.99 -6.24 -5.71
C ASP A 94 -1.30 -5.10 -4.98
N VAL A 95 -1.42 -3.88 -5.51
CA VAL A 95 -0.63 -2.73 -5.09
C VAL A 95 -1.48 -1.47 -5.05
N VAL A 96 -1.30 -0.68 -3.99
CA VAL A 96 -1.66 0.74 -3.95
C VAL A 96 -0.36 1.53 -3.90
N PHE A 97 -0.18 2.50 -4.80
CA PHE A 97 0.93 3.45 -4.71
C PHE A 97 0.50 4.66 -3.90
N SER A 98 1.28 5.01 -2.87
CA SER A 98 0.95 6.10 -1.94
C SER A 98 2.13 7.05 -1.74
N SER A 99 1.82 8.27 -1.31
CA SER A 99 2.78 9.32 -1.00
C SER A 99 3.37 9.16 0.41
N VAL A 100 4.55 9.73 0.63
CA VAL A 100 5.13 9.98 1.96
C VAL A 100 5.36 11.45 2.20
N PHE A 101 4.48 12.29 1.66
CA PHE A 101 4.60 13.75 1.75
C PHE A 101 5.89 14.27 1.12
N GLU A 102 6.29 13.67 0.00
CA GLU A 102 7.39 14.19 -0.81
C GLU A 102 7.01 15.50 -1.53
N THR A 103 8.00 16.36 -1.78
CA THR A 103 7.81 17.60 -2.56
C THR A 103 7.52 17.30 -4.04
N LYS A 104 7.21 18.35 -4.84
CA LYS A 104 6.86 18.23 -6.27
C LYS A 104 7.79 17.30 -7.09
N VAL A 105 9.11 17.36 -6.84
CA VAL A 105 10.09 16.52 -7.57
C VAL A 105 9.93 15.04 -7.23
N GLY A 106 9.85 14.72 -5.93
CA GLY A 106 9.64 13.35 -5.47
C GLY A 106 8.29 12.81 -5.93
N ARG A 107 7.24 13.64 -5.80
CA ARG A 107 5.86 13.28 -6.17
C ARG A 107 5.75 12.96 -7.64
N LYS A 108 6.33 13.80 -8.51
CA LYS A 108 6.37 13.57 -9.96
C LYS A 108 7.05 12.25 -10.28
N SER A 109 8.20 11.98 -9.66
CA SER A 109 8.97 10.75 -9.89
C SER A 109 8.21 9.50 -9.41
N ALA A 110 7.55 9.60 -8.25
CA ALA A 110 6.75 8.53 -7.68
C ALA A 110 5.50 8.21 -8.53
N LEU A 111 4.78 9.24 -9.00
CA LEU A 111 3.62 9.10 -9.88
C LEU A 111 4.00 8.52 -11.25
N GLN A 112 5.16 8.91 -11.80
CA GLN A 112 5.68 8.33 -13.03
C GLN A 112 5.92 6.82 -12.88
N LEU A 113 6.59 6.41 -11.79
CA LEU A 113 6.82 4.98 -11.51
C LEU A 113 5.50 4.24 -11.29
N ALA A 114 4.56 4.80 -10.51
CA ALA A 114 3.26 4.20 -10.25
C ALA A 114 2.46 3.97 -11.55
N THR A 115 2.46 4.95 -12.45
CA THR A 115 1.79 4.88 -13.76
C THR A 115 2.46 3.84 -14.66
N GLU A 116 3.80 3.81 -14.69
CA GLU A 116 4.57 2.84 -15.46
C GLU A 116 4.26 1.39 -15.05
N LEU A 117 4.05 1.15 -13.75
CA LEU A 117 3.83 -0.19 -13.20
C LEU A 117 2.39 -0.68 -13.27
N GLN A 118 1.40 0.18 -13.53
CA GLN A 118 -0.03 -0.20 -13.60
C GLN A 118 -0.32 -1.43 -14.48
N PRO A 119 0.27 -1.57 -15.69
CA PRO A 119 0.02 -2.74 -16.53
C PRO A 119 0.52 -4.07 -15.95
N ASN A 120 1.40 -4.03 -14.93
CA ASN A 120 2.06 -5.20 -14.34
C ASN A 120 1.53 -5.57 -12.94
N ILE A 121 0.47 -4.91 -12.46
CA ILE A 121 -0.15 -5.20 -11.15
C ILE A 121 -1.56 -5.77 -11.30
N LEU A 122 -2.05 -6.44 -10.26
CA LEU A 122 -3.30 -7.21 -10.29
C LEU A 122 -4.54 -6.34 -10.56
N LYS A 123 -4.59 -5.15 -9.96
CA LYS A 123 -5.74 -4.24 -10.03
C LYS A 123 -5.27 -2.80 -10.16
N ASN A 124 -5.90 -2.06 -11.07
CA ASN A 124 -5.71 -0.61 -11.16
C ASN A 124 -6.48 0.08 -10.04
N ARG A 125 -5.76 0.49 -8.99
CA ARG A 125 -6.30 1.22 -7.83
C ARG A 125 -6.01 2.71 -7.95
N ALA A 126 -6.83 3.53 -7.29
CA ALA A 126 -6.55 4.94 -7.13
C ALA A 126 -5.22 5.13 -6.38
N PHE A 127 -4.43 6.13 -6.79
CA PHE A 127 -3.16 6.42 -6.12
C PHE A 127 -3.36 7.29 -4.88
N GLY A 128 -2.66 6.97 -3.80
CA GLY A 128 -2.64 7.70 -2.52
C GLY A 128 -1.81 9.00 -2.56
N PHE A 129 -2.05 9.87 -3.54
CA PHE A 129 -1.31 11.15 -3.72
C PHE A 129 -2.19 12.39 -3.54
N GLY A 130 -3.35 12.25 -2.88
CA GLY A 130 -4.28 13.33 -2.53
C GLY A 130 -3.80 14.22 -1.36
N ILE A 131 -2.51 14.53 -1.32
CA ILE A 131 -1.79 15.11 -0.16
C ILE A 131 -1.47 16.61 -0.30
N THR A 132 -1.87 17.25 -1.40
CA THR A 132 -1.49 18.66 -1.68
C THR A 132 -1.93 19.66 -0.64
N HIS A 133 -3.06 19.41 0.03
CA HIS A 133 -3.60 20.30 1.08
C HIS A 133 -2.75 20.31 2.36
N TRP A 134 -1.79 19.39 2.52
CA TRP A 134 -0.83 19.39 3.63
C TRP A 134 0.37 20.30 3.38
N PHE A 135 0.51 20.84 2.17
CA PHE A 135 1.58 21.75 1.80
C PHE A 135 1.01 23.16 1.68
N ASP A 136 1.72 24.13 2.28
CA ASP A 136 1.55 25.54 1.96
C ASP A 136 2.16 25.81 0.57
N GLU A 137 1.61 25.18 -0.47
CA GLU A 137 1.90 25.60 -1.83
C GLU A 137 1.14 26.91 -2.05
N GLN A 138 1.80 28.03 -1.71
CA GLN A 138 1.44 29.32 -2.28
C GLN A 138 1.31 29.09 -3.79
N GLU A 139 0.14 29.42 -4.35
CA GLU A 139 -0.03 29.49 -5.80
C GLU A 139 1.22 30.15 -6.37
N GLU A 140 1.87 29.48 -7.30
CA GLU A 140 3.05 30.01 -7.98
C GLU A 140 2.63 31.34 -8.65
N ILE A 141 2.86 32.46 -7.95
CA ILE A 141 2.77 33.80 -8.50
C ILE A 141 4.00 33.96 -9.41
N TRP A 142 3.93 33.40 -10.60
CA TRP A 142 4.79 33.81 -11.69
C TRP A 142 4.13 35.00 -12.38
N GLN A 143 4.53 36.21 -11.97
CA GLN A 143 4.43 37.42 -12.81
C GLN A 143 5.50 37.39 -13.89
#